data_AF-A0A846YMR9-F1
#
_entry.id   AF-A0A846YMR9-F1
#
_cell.length_a   1.000
_cell.length_b   1.000
_cell.length_c   1.000
_cell.angle_alpha   90.00
_cell.angle_beta   90.00
_cell.angle_gamma   90.00
#
_symmetry.space_group_name_H-M   'P 1'
#
loop_
_entity.id
_entity.type
_entity.pdbx_description
1 polymer ?
#
loop_
_entity_poly.entity_id
_entity_poly.type
_entity_poly.pdbx_seq_one_letter_code
_entity_poly.pdbx_strand_id
1 'polypeptide(L)'
;MTYNIPRIRGVHRHVTRNPETLDQGSWMTCLAGHTVRLYGEHGLLKHPDPRASGVQAVHFRTGELRGTEDLAGELLGLHREEAAGLFACNNQDAIAWLEDILAAHDTAVWDRYVAELSGNDTGRVIR
;
A
#
# COMPACT_ATOMS: atom_id res chain seq x y z
N MET A 1 -10.03 10.47 0.94
CA MET A 1 -9.05 9.85 0.01
C MET A 1 -9.54 8.45 -0.31
N THR A 2 -9.06 7.83 -1.39
CA THR A 2 -9.44 6.46 -1.77
C THR A 2 -8.17 5.63 -1.89
N TYR A 3 -8.14 4.46 -1.26
CA TYR A 3 -7.03 3.54 -1.37
C TYR A 3 -6.67 3.23 -2.82
N ASN A 4 -5.37 3.18 -3.12
CA ASN A 4 -4.89 2.75 -4.42
C ASN A 4 -4.80 1.22 -4.46
N ILE A 5 -5.96 0.58 -4.64
CA ILE A 5 -6.11 -0.88 -4.56
C ILE A 5 -5.20 -1.65 -5.53
N PRO A 6 -5.02 -1.25 -6.80
CA PRO A 6 -4.06 -1.93 -7.68
C PRO A 6 -2.64 -1.94 -7.12
N ARG A 7 -2.23 -0.83 -6.50
CA ARG A 7 -0.92 -0.66 -5.89
C ARG A 7 -0.79 -1.49 -4.61
N ILE A 8 -1.75 -1.37 -3.68
CA ILE A 8 -1.81 -2.20 -2.46
C ILE A 8 -1.73 -3.69 -2.80
N ARG A 9 -2.50 -4.16 -3.79
CA ARG A 9 -2.47 -5.56 -4.23
C ARG A 9 -1.12 -5.97 -4.82
N GLY A 10 -0.43 -5.06 -5.51
CA GLY A 10 0.92 -5.27 -6.03
C GLY A 10 1.95 -5.46 -4.93
N VAL A 11 1.93 -4.59 -3.92
CA VAL A 11 2.82 -4.67 -2.75
C VAL A 11 2.51 -5.93 -1.95
N HIS A 12 1.25 -6.18 -1.60
CA HIS A 12 0.81 -7.38 -0.89
C HIS A 12 1.31 -8.65 -1.59
N ARG A 13 1.03 -8.78 -2.89
CA ARG A 13 1.52 -9.93 -3.68
C ARG A 13 3.04 -10.07 -3.64
N HIS A 14 3.80 -8.98 -3.68
CA HIS A 14 5.25 -9.02 -3.63
C HIS A 14 5.73 -9.55 -2.27
N VAL A 15 5.26 -8.97 -1.17
CA VAL A 15 5.72 -9.34 0.18
C VAL A 15 5.22 -10.71 0.62
N THR A 16 4.03 -11.14 0.20
CA THR A 16 3.53 -12.50 0.48
C THR A 16 4.32 -13.57 -0.27
N ARG A 17 4.82 -13.27 -1.48
CA ARG A 17 5.64 -14.22 -2.27
C ARG A 17 7.11 -14.26 -1.85
N ASN A 18 7.59 -13.20 -1.21
CA ASN A 18 8.99 -13.05 -0.78
C ASN A 18 9.02 -12.57 0.69
N PRO A 19 8.42 -13.32 1.64
CA PRO A 19 8.25 -12.86 3.03
C PRO A 19 9.59 -12.60 3.74
N GLU A 20 10.65 -13.29 3.33
CA GLU A 20 12.02 -13.10 3.81
C GLU A 20 12.62 -11.72 3.47
N THR A 21 12.02 -11.02 2.50
CA THR A 21 12.47 -9.69 2.10
C THR A 21 11.81 -8.57 2.90
N LEU A 22 10.77 -8.88 3.68
CA LEU A 22 10.07 -7.93 4.53
C LEU A 22 10.75 -7.88 5.91
N ASP A 23 11.17 -6.69 6.31
CA ASP A 23 11.71 -6.44 7.65
C ASP A 23 11.29 -5.04 8.09
N GLN A 24 10.29 -4.98 8.98
CA GLN A 24 9.80 -3.74 9.56
C GLN A 24 10.85 -3.04 10.44
N GLY A 25 11.90 -3.73 10.89
CA GLY A 25 13.02 -3.12 11.61
C GLY A 25 13.99 -2.34 10.71
N SER A 26 13.86 -2.46 9.39
CA SER A 26 14.76 -1.86 8.40
C SER A 26 14.00 -0.94 7.45
N TRP A 27 14.39 0.34 7.44
CA TRP A 27 13.72 1.33 6.61
C TRP A 27 13.75 1.05 5.10
N MET A 28 14.72 0.27 4.62
CA MET A 28 14.83 -0.06 3.19
C MET A 28 13.99 -1.26 2.77
N THR A 29 13.60 -2.10 3.72
CA THR A 29 12.96 -3.41 3.50
C THR A 29 11.66 -3.56 4.28
N CYS A 30 11.22 -2.52 4.98
CA CYS A 30 9.87 -2.43 5.52
C CYS A 30 8.84 -2.23 4.40
N LEU A 31 7.56 -2.20 4.78
CA LEU A 31 6.46 -2.10 3.82
C LEU A 31 6.51 -0.82 2.99
N ALA A 32 6.83 0.31 3.61
CA ALA A 32 6.99 1.58 2.89
C ALA A 32 8.19 1.55 1.93
N GLY A 33 9.31 0.95 2.35
CA GLY A 33 10.49 0.79 1.49
C GLY A 33 10.19 -0.05 0.24
N HIS A 34 9.48 -1.17 0.41
CA HIS A 34 9.00 -2.00 -0.70
C HIS A 34 8.02 -1.24 -1.60
N THR A 35 7.11 -0.47 -1.00
CA THR A 35 6.18 0.38 -1.73
C THR A 35 6.95 1.31 -2.67
N VAL A 36 7.87 2.13 -2.15
CA VAL A 36 8.66 3.06 -2.98
C VAL A 36 9.43 2.35 -4.08
N ARG A 37 10.10 1.22 -3.77
CA ARG A 37 10.91 0.46 -4.75
C ARG A 37 10.09 -0.12 -5.89
N LEU A 38 8.87 -0.58 -5.64
CA LEU A 38 8.04 -1.25 -6.64
C LEU A 38 7.44 -0.27 -7.67
N TYR A 39 7.33 1.01 -7.37
CA TYR A 39 6.74 2.01 -8.28
C TYR A 39 7.73 2.74 -9.18
N GLY A 40 9.04 2.51 -9.01
CA GLY A 40 10.06 2.76 -10.04
C GLY A 40 10.42 4.21 -10.38
N GLU A 41 9.64 5.20 -9.94
CA GLU A 41 9.95 6.63 -10.15
C GLU A 41 10.85 7.22 -9.05
N HIS A 42 11.00 6.49 -7.95
CA HIS A 42 11.71 6.93 -6.76
C HIS A 42 12.73 5.88 -6.32
N GLY A 43 13.87 6.34 -5.79
CA GLY A 43 14.88 5.52 -5.15
C GLY A 43 15.00 5.81 -3.67
N LEU A 44 15.38 4.82 -2.87
CA LEU A 44 15.66 5.02 -1.44
C LEU A 44 17.11 5.48 -1.28
N LEU A 45 17.31 6.61 -0.60
CA LEU A 45 18.61 7.11 -0.21
C LEU A 45 18.95 6.58 1.19
N LYS A 46 20.03 5.81 1.25
CA LYS A 46 20.61 5.38 2.52
C LYS A 46 21.45 6.52 3.09
N HIS A 47 21.15 6.95 4.31
CA HIS A 47 22.02 7.88 5.01
C HIS A 47 23.38 7.21 5.31
N PRO A 48 24.52 7.89 5.07
CA PRO A 48 25.85 7.31 5.28
C PRO A 48 26.16 7.03 6.75
N ASP A 49 25.56 7.78 7.68
CA ASP A 49 25.63 7.50 9.11
C ASP A 49 24.77 6.28 9.47
N PRO A 50 25.35 5.19 9.99
CA PRO A 50 24.60 4.00 10.44
C PRO A 50 23.68 4.27 11.64
N ARG A 51 23.79 5.43 12.30
CA ARG A 51 22.92 5.84 13.41
C ARG A 51 21.77 6.76 12.98
N ALA A 52 21.78 7.25 11.74
CA ALA A 52 20.73 8.12 11.26
C ALA A 52 19.44 7.32 11.04
N SER A 53 18.37 7.81 11.67
CA SER A 53 17.06 7.16 11.67
C SER A 53 16.25 7.40 10.40
N GLY A 54 16.77 8.17 9.44
CA GLY A 54 15.99 8.67 8.30
C GLY A 54 16.43 8.10 6.96
N VAL A 55 15.53 7.38 6.29
CA VAL A 55 15.61 7.07 4.85
C VAL A 55 14.70 8.04 4.10
N GLN A 56 15.26 8.75 3.13
CA GLN A 56 14.53 9.61 2.20
C GLN A 56 14.34 8.88 0.87
N ALA A 57 13.26 9.20 0.17
CA ALA A 57 13.07 8.82 -1.21
C ALA A 57 13.49 9.98 -2.12
N VAL A 58 14.20 9.67 -3.21
CA VAL A 58 14.57 10.64 -4.25
C VAL A 58 13.79 10.35 -5.53
N HIS A 59 13.14 11.35 -6.10
CA HIS A 59 12.51 11.24 -7.41
C HIS A 59 13.59 11.29 -8.51
N PHE A 60 13.69 10.25 -9.35
CA PHE A 60 14.83 10.10 -10.26
C PHE A 60 14.96 11.20 -11.32
N ARG A 61 13.84 11.78 -11.76
CA ARG A 61 13.85 12.85 -12.77
C ARG A 61 14.14 14.24 -12.22
N THR A 62 13.58 14.59 -11.06
CA THR A 62 13.59 15.95 -10.52
C THR A 62 14.64 16.14 -9.43
N GLY A 63 15.14 15.05 -8.85
CA GLY A 63 16.01 15.09 -7.67
C GLY A 63 15.28 15.46 -6.38
N GLU A 64 13.95 15.57 -6.40
CA GLU A 64 13.15 15.92 -5.22
C GLU A 64 13.30 14.86 -4.12
N LEU A 65 13.52 15.32 -2.89
CA LEU A 65 13.62 14.49 -1.71
C LEU A 65 12.32 14.48 -0.92
N ARG A 66 11.85 13.30 -0.55
CA ARG A 66 10.61 13.09 0.19
C ARG A 66 10.80 12.11 1.34
N GLY A 67 9.98 12.24 2.38
CA GLY A 67 9.88 11.24 3.44
C GLY A 67 9.37 9.91 2.87
N THR A 68 10.02 8.80 3.23
CA THR A 68 9.64 7.47 2.72
C THR A 68 8.22 7.09 3.14
N GLU A 69 7.85 7.40 4.39
CA GLU A 69 6.49 7.22 4.94
C GLU A 69 5.44 7.98 4.16
N ASP A 70 5.65 9.29 4.00
CA ASP A 70 4.71 10.18 3.32
C ASP A 70 4.52 9.77 1.85
N LEU A 71 5.63 9.44 1.17
CA LEU A 71 5.59 8.98 -0.21
C LEU A 71 4.88 7.63 -0.32
N ALA A 72 5.18 6.66 0.55
CA ALA A 72 4.48 5.38 0.54
C ALA A 72 2.99 5.54 0.83
N GLY A 73 2.66 6.41 1.79
CA GLY A 73 1.31 6.90 2.09
C GLY A 73 0.55 7.35 0.85
N GLU A 74 1.13 8.31 0.13
CA GLU A 74 0.56 8.83 -1.11
C GLU A 74 0.43 7.75 -2.18
N LEU A 75 1.48 6.94 -2.38
CA LEU A 75 1.48 5.90 -3.41
C LEU A 75 0.38 4.87 -3.17
N LEU A 76 0.12 4.50 -1.92
CA LEU A 76 -0.91 3.54 -1.51
C LEU A 76 -2.30 4.19 -1.31
N GLY A 77 -2.39 5.53 -1.31
CA GLY A 77 -3.64 6.25 -1.09
C GLY A 77 -4.12 6.21 0.36
N LEU A 78 -3.19 6.22 1.31
CA LEU A 78 -3.42 6.12 2.75
C LEU A 78 -3.62 7.48 3.40
N HIS A 79 -4.36 7.50 4.50
CA HIS A 79 -4.37 8.64 5.42
C HIS A 79 -3.04 8.77 6.15
N ARG A 80 -2.77 9.95 6.71
CA ARG A 80 -1.52 10.24 7.40
C ARG A 80 -1.29 9.32 8.59
N GLU A 81 -2.35 9.04 9.34
CA GLU A 81 -2.32 8.16 10.51
C GLU A 81 -1.99 6.71 10.12
N GLU A 82 -2.53 6.26 8.98
CA GLU A 82 -2.26 4.93 8.43
C GLU A 82 -0.84 4.84 7.86
N ALA A 83 -0.38 5.90 7.18
CA ALA A 83 0.98 5.98 6.65
C ALA A 83 2.04 5.90 7.75
N ALA A 84 1.77 6.48 8.93
CA ALA A 84 2.63 6.33 10.11
C ALA A 84 2.69 4.88 10.61
N GLY A 85 1.61 4.10 10.41
CA GLY A 85 1.54 2.69 10.74
C GLY A 85 2.50 1.80 9.92
N LEU A 86 2.98 2.27 8.77
CA LEU A 86 3.86 1.51 7.86
C LEU A 86 5.22 1.13 8.47
N PHE A 87 5.61 1.74 9.59
CA PHE A 87 6.87 1.49 10.31
C PHE A 87 6.69 1.12 11.79
N ALA A 88 5.46 1.25 12.31
CA ALA A 88 5.18 1.10 13.72
C ALA A 88 4.74 -0.31 14.12
N CYS A 89 4.71 -1.25 13.17
CA CYS A 89 4.18 -2.60 13.36
C CYS A 89 5.20 -3.69 13.03
N ASN A 90 4.91 -4.93 13.43
CA ASN A 90 5.74 -6.08 13.04
C ASN A 90 5.37 -6.59 11.63
N ASN A 91 6.15 -7.51 11.08
CA ASN A 91 5.94 -8.04 9.72
C ASN A 91 4.55 -8.66 9.52
N GLN A 92 4.01 -9.37 10.51
CA GLN A 92 2.71 -10.03 10.41
C GLN A 92 1.58 -9.00 10.38
N ASP A 93 1.62 -8.02 11.29
CA ASP A 93 0.65 -6.94 11.36
C ASP A 93 0.65 -6.10 10.08
N ALA A 94 1.82 -5.84 9.51
CA ALA A 94 1.93 -5.09 8.26
C ALA A 94 1.25 -5.79 7.08
N ILE A 95 1.35 -7.13 7.01
CA ILE A 95 0.69 -7.93 5.97
C ILE A 95 -0.82 -7.99 6.23
N ALA A 96 -1.22 -8.31 7.47
CA ALA A 96 -2.62 -8.39 7.87
C ALA A 96 -3.36 -7.07 7.58
N TRP A 97 -2.71 -5.94 7.84
CA TRP A 97 -3.27 -4.64 7.53
C TRP A 97 -3.54 -4.40 6.04
N LEU A 98 -2.64 -4.84 5.14
CA LEU A 98 -2.92 -4.80 3.70
C LEU A 98 -4.06 -5.74 3.31
N GLU A 99 -4.16 -6.90 3.95
CA GLU A 99 -5.22 -7.87 3.72
C GLU A 99 -6.59 -7.32 4.13
N ASP A 100 -6.67 -6.62 5.27
CA ASP A 100 -7.89 -5.98 5.74
C ASP A 100 -8.39 -4.92 4.74
N ILE A 101 -7.48 -4.08 4.23
CA ILE A 101 -7.83 -3.08 3.20
C ILE A 101 -8.37 -3.75 1.93
N LEU A 102 -7.70 -4.81 1.47
CA LEU A 102 -8.12 -5.55 0.27
C LEU A 102 -9.45 -6.27 0.48
N ALA A 103 -9.65 -6.90 1.64
CA ALA A 103 -10.89 -7.60 1.98
C ALA A 103 -12.08 -6.63 2.10
N ALA A 104 -11.87 -5.47 2.73
CA ALA A 104 -12.89 -4.43 2.82
C ALA A 104 -13.29 -3.90 1.43
N HIS A 105 -12.31 -3.65 0.56
CA HIS A 105 -12.57 -3.26 -0.82
C HIS A 105 -13.34 -4.34 -1.59
N ASP A 106 -12.86 -5.58 -1.56
CA ASP A 106 -13.45 -6.67 -2.33
C ASP A 106 -14.88 -6.96 -1.85
N THR A 107 -15.15 -6.86 -0.55
CA THR A 107 -16.50 -6.94 0.03
C THR A 107 -17.40 -5.83 -0.52
N ALA A 108 -16.96 -4.56 -0.52
CA ALA A 108 -17.74 -3.46 -1.04
C ALA A 108 -18.05 -3.58 -2.55
N VAL A 109 -17.14 -4.16 -3.33
CA VAL A 109 -17.35 -4.48 -4.75
C VAL A 109 -18.41 -5.58 -4.91
N TRP A 110 -18.32 -6.65 -4.11
CA TRP A 110 -19.31 -7.73 -4.12
C TRP A 110 -20.71 -7.24 -3.75
N ASP A 111 -20.84 -6.43 -2.70
CA ASP A 111 -22.14 -5.88 -2.26
C ASP A 111 -22.78 -5.04 -3.36
N ARG A 112 -21.99 -4.22 -4.06
CA ARG A 112 -22.48 -3.42 -5.20
C ARG A 112 -22.99 -4.33 -6.33
N TYR A 113 -22.23 -5.36 -6.68
CA TYR A 113 -22.62 -6.29 -7.73
C TYR A 113 -23.90 -7.05 -7.38
N VAL A 114 -24.05 -7.50 -6.13
CA VAL A 114 -25.26 -8.17 -5.63
C VAL A 114 -26.47 -7.22 -5.67
N ALA A 115 -26.29 -5.96 -5.27
CA ALA A 115 -27.35 -4.95 -5.34
C ALA A 115 -27.80 -4.68 -6.80
N GLU A 116 -26.86 -4.59 -7.73
CA GLU A 116 -27.16 -4.42 -9.17
C GLU A 116 -27.91 -5.62 -9.77
N LEU A 117 -27.54 -6.84 -9.40
CA LEU A 117 -28.26 -8.05 -9.80
C LEU A 117 -29.67 -8.10 -9.20
N SER A 118 -29.83 -7.69 -7.94
CA SER A 118 -31.11 -7.72 -7.24
C SER A 118 -32.08 -6.61 -7.69
N GLY A 119 -31.55 -5.49 -8.21
CA GLY A 119 -32.35 -4.37 -8.73
C GLY A 119 -32.86 -4.56 -10.16
N ASN A 120 -32.31 -5.48 -10.94
CA ASN A 120 -32.69 -5.72 -12.35
C ASN A 120 -33.85 -6.72 -12.53
N ASP A 121 -34.42 -7.28 -11.45
CA ASP A 121 -35.43 -8.35 -11.52
C ASP A 121 -36.90 -7.87 -11.45
N THR A 122 -37.16 -6.55 -11.50
CA THR A 122 -38.51 -5.97 -11.33
C THR A 122 -39.12 -5.36 -12.61
N GLY A 123 -38.76 -5.83 -13.81
CA GLY A 123 -39.13 -5.07 -15.02
C GLY A 123 -39.43 -5.82 -16.33
N ARG A 124 -39.56 -7.14 -16.37
CA ARG A 124 -39.94 -7.83 -17.63
C ARG A 124 -41.16 -8.75 -17.44
N VAL A 125 -42.30 -8.13 -17.15
CA VAL A 125 -43.59 -8.71 -17.52
C VAL A 125 -43.66 -8.67 -19.05
N ILE A 126 -43.30 -9.78 -19.68
CA ILE A 126 -43.60 -10.02 -21.09
C ILE A 126 -45.12 -9.99 -21.22
N ARG A 127 -45.64 -8.94 -21.84
CA ARG A 127 -47.00 -8.90 -22.38
C ARG A 127 -46.98 -9.40 -23.81
#